data_AF-A0A924XTP3-F1
#
_entry.id   AF-A0A924XTP3-F1
#
_cell.length_a   1.000
_cell.length_b   1.000
_cell.length_c   1.000
_cell.angle_alpha   90.00
_cell.angle_beta   90.00
_cell.angle_gamma   90.00
#
_symmetry.space_group_name_H-M   'P 1'
#
loop_
_entity.id
_entity.type
_entity.pdbx_description
1 polymer ?
#
loop_
_entity_poly.entity_id
_entity_poly.type
_entity_poly.pdbx_seq_one_letter_code
_entity_poly.pdbx_strand_id
1 'polypeptide(L)' 'MDAVAGDVTAELARRGIPADARVRVQVDLIDDPLPLAAMAQAGGAFDWLSNEPDLYSDADLVRRIR' A
#
# COMPACT_ATOMS: atom_id res chain seq x y z
N MET A 1 11.70 -8.36 -17.35
CA MET A 1 10.89 -7.96 -18.52
C MET A 1 9.51 -7.74 -17.99
N ASP A 2 9.10 -6.47 -17.92
CA ASP A 2 7.78 -6.08 -17.45
C ASP A 2 6.78 -6.35 -18.56
N ALA A 3 5.81 -7.22 -18.30
CA ALA A 3 4.72 -7.47 -19.24
C ALA A 3 3.73 -6.32 -19.12
N VAL A 4 3.52 -5.57 -20.21
CA VAL A 4 2.44 -4.60 -20.29
C VAL A 4 1.12 -5.37 -20.22
N ALA A 5 0.17 -4.91 -19.40
CA ALA A 5 -1.08 -5.61 -19.07
C ALA A 5 -1.91 -6.07 -20.30
N GLY A 6 -1.67 -5.51 -21.49
CA GLY A 6 -2.30 -5.92 -22.75
C GLY A 6 -1.85 -7.27 -23.31
N ASP A 7 -0.65 -7.77 -22.97
CA ASP A 7 -0.01 -8.92 -23.66
C ASP A 7 0.01 -10.22 -22.84
N VAL A 8 -0.80 -10.31 -21.78
CA VAL A 8 -0.84 -11.50 -20.92
C VAL A 8 -1.10 -12.78 -21.72
N THR A 9 -1.99 -12.72 -22.72
CA THR A 9 -2.28 -13.88 -23.59
C THR A 9 -1.08 -14.31 -24.42
N ALA A 10 -0.33 -13.36 -24.99
CA ALA A 10 0.88 -13.64 -25.77
C ALA A 10 1.98 -14.25 -24.89
N GLU A 11 2.11 -13.77 -23.65
CA GLU A 11 3.07 -14.28 -22.69
C GLU A 11 2.72 -15.70 -22.21
N LEU A 12 1.43 -15.97 -21.95
CA LEU A 12 0.97 -17.32 -21.60
C LEU A 12 1.24 -18.31 -22.73
N ALA A 13 0.96 -17.92 -23.98
CA ALA A 13 1.26 -18.73 -25.16
C ALA A 13 2.76 -18.96 -25.34
N ARG A 14 3.60 -17.92 -25.16
CA ARG A 14 5.06 -18.02 -25.22
C ARG A 14 5.63 -18.99 -24.17
N ARG A 15 4.98 -19.08 -23.01
CA ARG A 15 5.33 -20.03 -21.95
C ARG A 15 4.74 -21.44 -22.15
N GLY A 16 4.05 -21.68 -23.26
CA GLY A 16 3.46 -22.97 -23.59
C GLY A 16 2.24 -23.33 -22.74
N ILE A 17 1.57 -22.34 -22.12
CA ILE A 17 0.34 -22.59 -21.38
C ILE A 17 -0.81 -22.79 -22.38
N PRO A 18 -1.55 -23.91 -22.30
CA PRO A 18 -2.67 -24.18 -23.18
C PRO A 18 -3.76 -23.11 -23.10
N ALA A 19 -4.42 -22.81 -24.23
CA ALA A 19 -5.45 -21.78 -24.32
C ALA A 19 -6.69 -22.07 -23.46
N ASP A 20 -6.93 -23.35 -23.14
CA ASP A 20 -8.03 -23.83 -22.30
C ASP A 20 -7.63 -24.05 -20.83
N ALA A 21 -6.38 -23.76 -20.47
CA ALA A 21 -5.90 -23.92 -19.11
C ALA A 21 -6.52 -22.86 -18.17
N ARG A 22 -6.92 -23.30 -16.97
CA ARG A 22 -7.29 -22.38 -15.89
C ARG A 22 -6.04 -21.84 -15.23
N VAL A 23 -5.88 -20.53 -15.23
CA VAL A 23 -4.71 -19.84 -14.66
C VAL A 23 -5.15 -19.00 -13.45
N ARG A 24 -4.37 -19.06 -12.35
CA ARG A 24 -4.49 -18.13 -11.23
C ARG A 24 -3.43 -17.05 -11.39
N VAL A 25 -3.85 -15.79 -11.39
CA VAL A 25 -2.97 -14.63 -11.56
C VAL A 25 -2.87 -13.89 -10.23
N GLN A 26 -1.64 -13.51 -9.86
CA GLN A 26 -1.36 -12.56 -8.78
C GLN A 26 -0.71 -11.32 -9.40
N VAL A 27 -1.21 -10.15 -9.03
CA VAL A 27 -0.68 -8.86 -9.47
C VAL A 27 -0.19 -8.14 -8.24
N ASP A 28 1.12 -7.90 -8.18
CA ASP A 28 1.74 -7.10 -7.13
C ASP A 28 2.02 -5.71 -7.69
N LEU A 29 1.32 -4.71 -7.15
CA LEU A 29 1.61 -3.31 -7.46
C LEU A 29 2.76 -2.88 -6.55
N ILE A 30 3.96 -2.83 -7.11
CA ILE A 30 5.09 -2.17 -6.47
C ILE A 30 4.91 -0.69 -6.75
N ASP A 31 4.09 -0.01 -5.95
CA ASP A 31 4.34 1.42 -5.73
C ASP A 31 5.71 1.44 -5.06
N ASP A 32 6.72 2.03 -5.71
CA ASP A 32 7.97 2.38 -5.03
C ASP A 32 7.56 3.36 -3.93
N PRO A 33 7.39 2.89 -2.68
CA PRO A 33 7.07 3.81 -1.62
C PRO A 33 8.32 4.67 -1.53
N LEU A 34 8.16 6.00 -1.58
CA LEU A 34 9.27 6.89 -1.26
C LEU A 34 9.95 6.31 -0.01
N PRO A 35 11.28 6.07 -0.02
CA PRO A 35 11.95 5.51 1.14
C PRO A 35 11.46 6.26 2.38
N LEU A 36 11.18 5.56 3.48
CA LEU A 36 10.58 6.19 4.68
C LEU A 36 11.33 7.48 5.08
N ALA A 37 12.65 7.51 4.84
CA ALA A 37 13.50 8.68 4.96
C ALA A 37 13.10 9.87 4.06
N ALA A 38 12.76 9.64 2.79
CA ALA A 38 12.27 10.65 1.87
C ALA A 38 10.86 11.15 2.25
N MET A 39 9.98 10.28 2.75
CA MET A 39 8.67 10.69 3.29
C MET A 39 8.82 11.57 4.54
N ALA A 40 9.75 11.21 5.44
CA ALA A 40 10.07 12.02 6.62
C ALA A 40 10.73 13.36 6.23
N GLN A 41 11.62 13.37 5.24
CA GLN A 41 12.29 14.57 4.75
C GLN A 41 11.33 15.55 4.05
N ALA A 42 10.30 15.03 3.37
CA ALA A 42 9.25 15.85 2.75
C ALA A 42 8.33 16.53 3.77
N GLY A 43 8.49 16.25 5.07
CA GLY A 43 7.80 16.96 6.16
C GLY A 43 6.35 16.51 6.43
N GLY A 44 5.76 15.68 5.57
CA GLY A 44 4.36 15.27 5.67
C GLY A 44 4.09 14.00 6.50
N ALA A 45 5.12 13.35 7.05
CA ALA A 45 4.97 12.11 7.83
C ALA A 45 4.09 12.27 9.09
N PHE A 46 3.86 13.52 9.52
CA PHE A 46 3.06 13.87 10.69
C PHE A 46 1.87 14.78 10.35
N ASP A 47 1.56 15.04 9.06
CA ASP A 47 0.42 15.90 8.69
C ASP A 47 -0.93 15.32 9.14
N TRP A 48 -0.99 14.00 9.35
CA TRP A 48 -2.14 13.34 9.94
C TRP A 48 -2.36 13.71 11.42
N LEU A 49 -1.29 14.04 12.17
CA LEU A 49 -1.39 14.58 13.54
C LEU A 49 -2.06 15.96 13.56
N SER A 50 -1.90 16.74 12.50
CA SER A 50 -2.51 18.08 12.40
C SER A 50 -4.04 18.02 12.28
N ASN A 51 -4.60 16.85 11.92
CA ASN A 51 -6.04 16.62 11.82
C ASN A 51 -6.55 15.65 12.90
N GLU A 52 -5.75 15.35 13.93
CA GLU A 52 -6.19 14.44 14.98
C GLU A 52 -7.41 15.02 15.70
N PRO A 53 -8.51 14.26 15.86
CA PRO A 53 -9.51 14.57 16.86
C PRO A 53 -8.84 14.45 18.23
N ASP A 54 -9.14 15.38 19.14
CA ASP A 54 -8.63 15.31 20.51
C ASP A 54 -9.03 13.97 21.15
N LEU A 55 -8.08 13.04 21.22
CA LEU A 55 -8.31 11.67 21.66
C LEU A 55 -8.58 11.60 23.18
N TYR A 56 -8.21 12.65 23.91
CA TYR A 56 -8.39 12.75 25.34
C TYR A 56 -8.87 14.15 25.69
N SER A 57 -10.13 14.25 26.11
CA SER A 57 -10.61 15.47 26.72
C SER A 57 -10.00 15.66 28.11
N ASP A 58 -9.99 16.89 28.62
CA ASP A 58 -9.61 17.16 30.02
C ASP A 58 -10.43 16.33 31.03
N ALA A 59 -11.62 15.87 30.63
CA ALA A 59 -12.45 14.97 31.43
C ALA A 59 -11.89 13.53 31.52
N ASP A 60 -11.16 13.07 30.50
CA ASP A 60 -10.51 11.76 30.45
C ASP A 60 -9.22 11.72 31.29
N LEU A 61 -8.62 12.89 31.55
CA LEU A 61 -7.42 13.05 32.38
C LEU A 61 -7.68 12.91 33.88
N VAL A 62 -8.95 12.78 34.32
CA VAL A 62 -9.31 12.53 35.73
C VAL A 62 -9.01 11.06 36.10
N ARG A 63 -7.71 10.76 36.24
CA ARG A 63 -7.24 9.50 36.81
C ARG A 63 -7.62 9.46 38.28
N ARG A 64 -8.37 8.44 38.69
CA ARG A 64 -8.66 8.09 40.10
C ARG A 64 -7.35 7.98 40.89
N ILE A 65 -6.98 9.06 41.57
CA ILE A 65 -6.13 8.98 42.77
C ILE A 65 -7.06 8.40 43.85
N ARG A 66 -6.79 7.16 44.25
CA ARG A 66 -7.36 6.57 45.46
C ARG A 66 -6.21 6.05 46.30
#